data_AF-X1TCB8-F1
#
_entry.id   AF-X1TCB8-F1
#
_cell.length_a   1.000
_cell.length_b   1.000
_cell.length_c   1.000
_cell.angle_alpha   90.00
_cell.angle_beta   90.00
_cell.angle_gamma   90.00
#
_symmetry.space_group_name_H-M   'P 1'
#
loop_
_entity.id
_entity.type
_entity.pdbx_description
1 polymer ?
#
loop_
_entity_poly.entity_id
_entity_poly.type
_entity_poly.pdbx_seq_one_letter_code
_entity_poly.pdbx_strand_id
1 'polypeptide(L)'
;HGKAHTVSTKVEDVEKAMELILETLADKKVGVLQRISEIGAVGHRVVHGGEEFTGSVIIDEKVIASIEKFADLAPLHNPPNLAGILAGQRNLANVKQVACFDTAFHATIPKIAYMYALPYELYEKYGIRRYGFHGISHRYVARRAAAIMGKGKYDINAITCHLGNGCSVTAVKQGRSIDTSMGLTPLEGVPMGTRSGDLDPAILFYLADKGYDAKALKTLCNKQSGLLGLSGISNDMRNLEEFARKGNARAKLAIDVFCYRIKKYIGAYA
;
A
#
# COMPACT_ATOMS: atom_id res chain seq x y z
N HIS A 1 7.53 -7.49 -28.52
CA HIS A 1 8.80 -6.76 -28.53
C HIS A 1 8.53 -5.27 -28.58
N GLY A 2 8.72 -4.53 -27.49
CA GLY A 2 8.63 -3.06 -27.50
C GLY A 2 10.03 -2.46 -27.59
N LYS A 3 10.24 -1.45 -28.44
CA LYS A 3 11.45 -0.63 -28.39
C LYS A 3 11.28 0.41 -27.28
N ALA A 4 12.27 0.56 -26.42
CA ALA A 4 12.26 1.61 -25.40
C ALA A 4 12.46 2.97 -26.07
N HIS A 5 11.65 3.96 -25.67
CA HIS A 5 11.82 5.36 -26.03
C HIS A 5 12.04 6.16 -24.75
N THR A 6 13.06 7.02 -24.75
CA THR A 6 13.43 7.83 -23.58
C THR A 6 13.50 9.29 -23.99
N VAL A 7 12.78 10.14 -23.26
CA VAL A 7 12.83 11.60 -23.37
C VAL A 7 13.25 12.17 -22.04
N SER A 8 14.24 13.07 -22.04
CA SER A 8 14.61 13.85 -20.85
C SER A 8 13.94 15.20 -20.93
N THR A 9 13.12 15.54 -19.93
CA THR A 9 12.45 16.83 -19.83
C THR A 9 12.27 17.22 -18.36
N LYS A 10 12.13 18.52 -18.11
CA LYS A 10 11.84 19.03 -16.78
C LYS A 10 10.33 18.94 -16.55
N VAL A 11 9.93 18.27 -15.47
CA VAL A 11 8.54 18.14 -15.05
C VAL A 11 8.39 18.81 -13.70
N GLU A 12 7.64 19.91 -13.65
CA GLU A 12 7.57 20.80 -12.49
C GLU A 12 6.47 20.39 -11.50
N ASP A 13 5.39 19.80 -12.01
CA ASP A 13 4.26 19.33 -11.22
C ASP A 13 3.56 18.13 -11.88
N VAL A 14 2.51 17.63 -11.21
CA VAL A 14 1.71 16.49 -11.65
C VAL A 14 0.90 16.81 -12.91
N GLU A 15 0.54 18.08 -13.13
CA GLU A 15 -0.21 18.49 -14.32
C GLU A 15 0.66 18.34 -15.57
N LYS A 16 1.86 18.93 -15.55
CA LYS A 16 2.81 18.83 -16.66
C LYS A 16 3.24 17.39 -16.90
N ALA A 17 3.31 16.57 -15.84
CA ALA A 17 3.56 15.14 -15.96
C ALA A 17 2.44 14.44 -16.75
N MET A 18 1.17 14.74 -16.44
CA MET A 18 0.01 14.18 -17.12
C MET A 18 -0.01 14.58 -18.60
N GLU A 19 0.19 15.86 -18.89
CA GLU A 19 0.28 16.36 -20.27
C GLU A 19 1.34 15.60 -21.08
N LEU A 20 2.55 15.48 -20.53
CA LEU A 20 3.65 14.77 -21.19
C LEU A 20 3.32 13.29 -21.45
N ILE A 21 2.67 12.62 -20.49
CA ILE A 21 2.23 11.23 -20.66
C ILE A 21 1.24 11.13 -21.83
N LEU A 22 0.24 12.00 -21.87
CA LEU A 22 -0.77 12.01 -22.91
C LEU A 22 -0.18 12.34 -24.28
N GLU A 23 0.66 13.37 -24.37
CA GLU A 23 1.40 13.73 -25.59
C GLU A 23 2.24 12.55 -26.11
N THR A 24 2.95 11.87 -25.22
CA THR A 24 3.77 10.70 -25.58
C THR A 24 2.89 9.54 -26.09
N LEU A 25 1.76 9.28 -25.44
CA LEU A 25 0.83 8.23 -25.85
C LEU A 25 0.21 8.48 -27.23
N ALA A 26 0.01 9.74 -27.60
CA ALA A 26 -0.53 10.16 -28.91
C ALA A 26 0.55 10.59 -29.92
N ASP A 27 1.83 10.44 -29.59
CA ASP A 27 2.91 10.81 -30.51
C ASP A 27 2.87 9.96 -31.78
N LYS A 28 3.07 10.58 -32.94
CA LYS A 28 2.95 9.91 -34.24
C LYS A 28 4.02 8.86 -34.51
N LYS A 29 5.17 8.92 -33.82
CA LYS A 29 6.32 8.04 -34.03
C LYS A 29 6.42 6.96 -32.96
N VAL A 30 6.12 7.30 -31.70
CA VAL A 30 6.33 6.41 -30.54
C VAL A 30 5.06 6.10 -29.78
N GLY A 31 3.97 6.83 -30.04
CA GLY A 31 2.69 6.66 -29.37
C GLY A 31 1.99 5.36 -29.74
N VAL A 32 0.98 5.04 -28.93
CA VAL A 32 0.13 3.86 -29.09
C VAL A 32 -1.33 4.23 -29.37
N LEU A 33 -1.65 5.53 -29.33
CA LEU A 33 -2.96 6.09 -29.65
C LEU A 33 -2.84 6.98 -30.89
N GLN A 34 -3.84 6.96 -31.76
CA GLN A 34 -3.95 7.94 -32.84
C GLN A 34 -4.47 9.28 -32.31
N ARG A 35 -5.36 9.23 -31.30
CA ARG A 35 -5.94 10.41 -30.63
C ARG A 35 -6.19 10.12 -29.16
N ILE A 36 -6.09 11.16 -28.33
CA ILE A 36 -6.36 11.10 -26.88
C ILE A 36 -7.79 10.63 -26.56
N SER A 37 -8.75 10.89 -27.45
CA SER A 37 -10.15 10.46 -27.29
C SER A 37 -10.36 8.94 -27.33
N GLU A 38 -9.34 8.16 -27.68
CA GLU A 38 -9.37 6.69 -27.57
C GLU A 38 -9.31 6.20 -26.12
N ILE A 39 -8.91 7.06 -25.18
CA ILE A 39 -8.92 6.73 -23.75
C ILE A 39 -10.36 6.68 -23.25
N GLY A 40 -10.90 5.46 -23.10
CA GLY A 40 -12.28 5.25 -22.65
C GLY A 40 -12.51 5.43 -21.14
N ALA A 41 -11.48 5.22 -20.32
CA ALA A 41 -11.54 5.41 -18.86
C ALA A 41 -10.13 5.58 -18.26
N VAL A 42 -10.05 6.15 -17.05
CA VAL A 42 -8.82 6.23 -16.24
C VAL A 42 -9.06 5.60 -14.87
N GLY A 43 -8.15 4.71 -14.45
CA GLY A 43 -8.17 4.13 -13.11
C GLY A 43 -7.06 4.72 -12.24
N HIS A 44 -7.42 5.29 -11.10
CA HIS A 44 -6.49 5.84 -10.12
C HIS A 44 -6.38 4.91 -8.92
N ARG A 45 -5.16 4.51 -8.57
CA ARG A 45 -4.92 3.89 -7.27
C ARG A 45 -4.94 4.97 -6.20
N VAL A 46 -5.75 4.77 -5.18
CA VAL A 46 -5.83 5.62 -3.99
C VAL A 46 -5.51 4.77 -2.77
N VAL A 47 -4.64 5.25 -1.89
CA VAL A 47 -4.21 4.43 -0.74
C VAL A 47 -5.33 4.30 0.30
N HIS A 48 -5.91 5.41 0.75
CA HIS A 48 -6.89 5.40 1.83
C HIS A 48 -8.26 5.95 1.39
N GLY A 49 -9.30 5.12 1.48
CA GLY A 49 -10.69 5.48 1.17
C GLY A 49 -11.61 5.58 2.40
N GLY A 50 -11.05 5.37 3.60
CA GLY A 50 -11.84 5.35 4.82
C GLY A 50 -12.76 4.13 4.91
N GLU A 51 -13.83 4.27 5.67
CA GLU A 51 -14.85 3.22 5.82
C GLU A 51 -15.91 3.24 4.71
N GLU A 52 -16.09 4.40 4.07
CA GLU A 52 -17.18 4.62 3.13
C GLU A 52 -16.99 3.84 1.82
N PHE A 53 -15.76 3.77 1.32
CA PHE A 53 -15.48 3.13 0.04
C PHE A 53 -15.03 1.68 0.21
N THR A 54 -16.01 0.78 0.10
CA THR A 54 -15.81 -0.68 0.18
C THR A 54 -15.49 -1.33 -1.18
N GLY A 55 -15.36 -0.51 -2.23
CA GLY A 55 -15.08 -0.93 -3.60
C GLY A 55 -14.49 0.20 -4.44
N SER A 56 -14.21 -0.10 -5.70
CA SER A 56 -13.83 0.93 -6.67
C SER A 56 -15.08 1.74 -7.06
N VAL A 57 -14.95 3.06 -7.17
CA VAL A 57 -16.07 3.98 -7.43
C VAL A 57 -15.72 4.96 -8.54
N ILE A 58 -16.72 5.40 -9.29
CA ILE A 58 -16.56 6.54 -10.21
C ILE A 58 -16.27 7.78 -9.37
N ILE A 59 -15.29 8.58 -9.80
CA ILE A 59 -14.87 9.77 -9.09
C ILE A 59 -15.89 10.88 -9.30
N ASP A 60 -16.40 11.41 -8.20
CA ASP A 60 -17.22 12.61 -8.08
C ASP A 60 -16.66 13.53 -6.98
N GLU A 61 -17.33 14.65 -6.69
CA GLU A 61 -16.90 15.60 -5.65
C GLU A 61 -16.85 14.97 -4.25
N LYS A 62 -17.74 14.00 -3.98
CA LYS A 62 -17.81 13.30 -2.70
C LYS A 62 -16.60 12.38 -2.50
N VAL A 63 -16.19 11.69 -3.56
CA VAL A 63 -14.96 10.88 -3.57
C VAL A 63 -13.74 11.77 -3.32
N ILE A 64 -13.64 12.92 -3.99
CA ILE A 64 -12.54 13.88 -3.79
C ILE A 64 -12.47 14.36 -2.33
N ALA A 65 -13.59 14.85 -1.79
CA ALA A 65 -13.65 15.35 -0.41
C ALA A 65 -13.27 14.27 0.63
N SER A 66 -13.64 13.02 0.37
CA SER A 66 -13.25 11.91 1.24
C SER A 66 -11.75 11.59 1.14
N ILE A 67 -11.15 11.62 -0.05
CA ILE A 67 -9.69 11.45 -0.22
C ILE A 67 -8.92 12.54 0.55
N GLU A 68 -9.40 13.78 0.50
CA GLU A 68 -8.86 14.92 1.26
C GLU A 68 -8.99 14.71 2.77
N LYS A 69 -10.17 14.31 3.25
CA LYS A 69 -10.42 14.02 4.67
C LYS A 69 -9.46 12.98 5.24
N PHE A 70 -9.12 11.95 4.45
CA PHE A 70 -8.21 10.88 4.85
C PHE A 70 -6.72 11.18 4.55
N ALA A 71 -6.38 12.38 4.08
CA ALA A 71 -5.00 12.77 3.81
C ALA A 71 -4.12 12.70 5.07
N ASP A 72 -4.64 13.07 6.24
CA ASP A 72 -3.85 13.04 7.49
C ASP A 72 -3.46 11.62 7.92
N LEU A 73 -4.27 10.62 7.59
CA LEU A 73 -4.00 9.20 7.85
C LEU A 73 -3.04 8.60 6.81
N ALA A 74 -2.96 9.17 5.60
CA ALA A 74 -2.06 8.74 4.53
C ALA A 74 -1.34 9.92 3.84
N PRO A 75 -0.55 10.74 4.58
CA PRO A 75 -0.10 12.06 4.11
C PRO A 75 0.94 11.98 3.00
N LEU A 76 1.66 10.85 2.90
CA LEU A 76 2.64 10.61 1.83
C LEU A 76 2.01 9.99 0.58
N HIS A 77 0.70 9.74 0.57
CA HIS A 77 0.05 8.93 -0.47
C HIS A 77 -1.22 9.58 -1.02
N ASN A 78 -2.18 9.95 -0.17
CA ASN A 78 -3.45 10.50 -0.63
C ASN A 78 -3.28 11.84 -1.38
N PRO A 79 -2.48 12.82 -0.90
CA PRO A 79 -2.27 14.08 -1.63
C PRO A 79 -1.73 13.91 -3.06
N PRO A 80 -0.64 13.15 -3.32
CA PRO A 80 -0.20 12.94 -4.70
C PRO A 80 -1.18 12.10 -5.54
N ASN A 81 -1.95 11.18 -4.93
CA ASN A 81 -3.01 10.47 -5.66
C ASN A 81 -4.12 11.44 -6.11
N LEU A 82 -4.54 12.36 -5.23
CA LEU A 82 -5.53 13.37 -5.55
C LEU A 82 -5.04 14.33 -6.64
N ALA A 83 -3.78 14.77 -6.57
CA ALA A 83 -3.19 15.59 -7.62
C ALA A 83 -3.27 14.93 -9.01
N GLY A 84 -3.04 13.61 -9.09
CA GLY A 84 -3.18 12.84 -10.33
C GLY A 84 -4.62 12.73 -10.82
N ILE A 85 -5.59 12.59 -9.90
CA ILE A 85 -7.03 12.60 -10.21
C ILE A 85 -7.43 13.94 -10.82
N LEU A 86 -7.06 15.05 -10.17
CA LEU A 86 -7.39 16.39 -10.62
C LEU A 86 -6.74 16.71 -11.97
N ALA A 87 -5.49 16.27 -12.18
CA ALA A 87 -4.82 16.40 -13.48
C ALA A 87 -5.51 15.59 -14.57
N GLY A 88 -5.95 14.37 -14.26
CA GLY A 88 -6.77 13.58 -15.16
C GLY A 88 -8.07 14.29 -15.53
N GLN A 89 -8.76 14.91 -14.56
CA GLN A 89 -10.03 15.60 -14.80
C GLN A 89 -9.88 16.82 -15.71
N ARG A 90 -8.79 17.58 -15.55
CA ARG A 90 -8.48 18.72 -16.42
C ARG A 90 -8.15 18.29 -17.85
N ASN A 91 -7.31 17.27 -18.01
CA ASN A 91 -6.82 16.87 -19.33
C ASN A 91 -7.79 15.94 -20.10
N LEU A 92 -8.68 15.25 -19.39
CA LEU A 92 -9.58 14.24 -19.96
C LEU A 92 -11.03 14.45 -19.48
N ALA A 93 -11.55 15.67 -19.64
CA ALA A 93 -12.83 16.11 -19.07
C ALA A 93 -14.04 15.19 -19.37
N ASN A 94 -14.05 14.52 -20.53
CA ASN A 94 -15.15 13.64 -20.94
C ASN A 94 -14.91 12.15 -20.61
N VAL A 95 -13.77 11.82 -20.00
CA VAL A 95 -13.37 10.44 -19.71
C VAL A 95 -13.77 10.09 -18.28
N LYS A 96 -14.45 8.95 -18.11
CA LYS A 96 -14.81 8.45 -16.78
C LYS A 96 -13.55 8.06 -16.00
N GLN A 97 -13.46 8.54 -14.76
CA GLN A 97 -12.35 8.20 -13.87
C GLN A 97 -12.85 7.41 -12.67
N VAL A 98 -12.06 6.44 -12.26
CA VAL A 98 -12.41 5.49 -11.19
C VAL A 98 -11.32 5.50 -10.13
N ALA A 99 -11.71 5.71 -8.87
CA ALA A 99 -10.82 5.53 -7.73
C ALA A 99 -10.84 4.07 -7.29
N CYS A 100 -9.66 3.46 -7.19
CA CYS A 100 -9.44 2.12 -6.69
C CYS A 100 -8.69 2.21 -5.36
N PHE A 101 -9.38 1.92 -4.25
CA PHE A 101 -8.80 2.04 -2.92
C PHE A 101 -8.05 0.78 -2.49
N ASP A 102 -6.83 0.94 -1.95
CA ASP A 102 -6.07 -0.17 -1.35
C ASP A 102 -6.73 -0.72 -0.07
N THR A 103 -7.52 0.10 0.60
CA THR A 103 -8.24 -0.24 1.83
C THR A 103 -9.55 -0.99 1.55
N ALA A 104 -10.14 -0.84 0.36
CA ALA A 104 -11.49 -1.35 0.06
C ALA A 104 -11.64 -2.87 0.20
N PHE A 105 -10.62 -3.67 -0.18
CA PHE A 105 -10.71 -5.13 -0.06
C PHE A 105 -10.83 -5.61 1.39
N HIS A 106 -10.35 -4.80 2.34
CA HIS A 106 -10.33 -5.08 3.76
C HIS A 106 -11.58 -4.57 4.49
N ALA A 107 -12.52 -3.92 3.78
CA ALA A 107 -13.77 -3.46 4.37
C ALA A 107 -14.66 -4.59 4.91
N THR A 108 -14.38 -5.84 4.53
CA THR A 108 -15.09 -7.05 5.02
C THR A 108 -14.51 -7.61 6.32
N ILE A 109 -13.43 -7.02 6.87
CA ILE A 109 -12.87 -7.43 8.16
C ILE A 109 -13.93 -7.19 9.25
N PRO A 110 -14.24 -8.18 10.10
CA PRO A 110 -15.24 -8.04 11.15
C PRO A 110 -14.76 -7.16 12.31
N LYS A 111 -15.69 -6.60 13.10
CA LYS A 111 -15.41 -5.71 14.24
C LYS A 111 -14.39 -6.26 15.23
N ILE A 112 -14.47 -7.56 15.50
CA ILE A 112 -13.52 -8.26 16.39
C ILE A 112 -12.06 -8.22 15.90
N ALA A 113 -11.83 -8.03 14.61
CA ALA A 113 -10.49 -8.06 14.01
C ALA A 113 -9.96 -6.65 13.64
N TYR A 114 -10.85 -5.67 13.44
CA TYR A 114 -10.41 -4.30 13.14
C TYR A 114 -10.32 -3.38 14.36
N MET A 115 -11.01 -3.69 15.45
CA MET A 115 -10.96 -2.87 16.65
C MET A 115 -9.64 -3.11 17.39
N TYR A 116 -8.93 -2.04 17.71
CA TYR A 116 -7.84 -2.09 18.68
C TYR A 116 -8.43 -2.11 20.10
N ALA A 117 -7.74 -2.78 21.03
CA ALA A 117 -8.07 -2.78 22.46
C ALA A 117 -7.62 -1.45 23.12
N LEU A 118 -8.18 -0.34 22.62
CA LEU A 118 -8.00 1.02 23.09
C LEU A 118 -9.35 1.56 23.60
N PRO A 119 -9.38 2.69 24.34
CA PRO A 119 -10.63 3.36 24.68
C PRO A 119 -11.52 3.54 23.43
N TYR A 120 -12.78 3.14 23.53
CA TYR A 120 -13.67 3.02 22.37
C TYR A 120 -13.94 4.38 21.71
N GLU A 121 -13.88 5.46 22.50
CA GLU A 121 -14.07 6.84 22.08
C GLU A 121 -13.03 7.28 21.03
N LEU A 122 -11.85 6.65 21.01
CA LEU A 122 -10.82 6.90 20.00
C LEU A 122 -11.24 6.40 18.61
N TYR A 123 -11.97 5.29 18.55
CA TYR A 123 -12.60 4.83 17.32
C TYR A 123 -13.71 5.80 16.89
N GLU A 124 -14.60 6.19 17.80
CA GLU A 124 -15.72 7.08 17.46
C GLU A 124 -15.26 8.47 17.00
N LYS A 125 -14.25 9.04 17.68
CA LYS A 125 -13.77 10.39 17.42
C LYS A 125 -12.81 10.49 16.25
N TYR A 126 -11.91 9.52 16.11
CA TYR A 126 -10.78 9.60 15.16
C TYR A 126 -10.80 8.48 14.11
N GLY A 127 -11.73 7.53 14.18
CA GLY A 127 -11.75 6.38 13.28
C GLY A 127 -10.54 5.46 13.46
N ILE A 128 -10.00 5.37 14.67
CA ILE A 128 -8.85 4.49 14.97
C ILE A 128 -9.29 3.03 14.91
N ARG A 129 -8.89 2.36 13.84
CA ARG A 129 -9.14 0.95 13.55
C ARG A 129 -8.10 0.40 12.57
N ARG A 130 -8.09 -0.91 12.38
CA ARG A 130 -7.44 -1.55 11.24
C ARG A 130 -8.19 -1.20 9.95
N TYR A 131 -7.47 -0.60 9.01
CA TYR A 131 -7.95 -0.45 7.62
C TYR A 131 -7.28 -1.48 6.70
N GLY A 132 -5.96 -1.67 6.85
CA GLY A 132 -5.19 -2.54 5.98
C GLY A 132 -4.92 -1.96 4.59
N PHE A 133 -3.81 -2.36 3.97
CA PHE A 133 -3.39 -1.87 2.66
C PHE A 133 -2.94 -3.03 1.76
N HIS A 134 -2.56 -2.70 0.52
CA HIS A 134 -2.32 -3.67 -0.56
C HIS A 134 -3.57 -4.48 -0.92
N GLY A 135 -4.76 -4.00 -0.61
CA GLY A 135 -6.01 -4.71 -0.87
C GLY A 135 -6.24 -5.00 -2.35
N ILE A 136 -5.80 -4.12 -3.27
CA ILE A 136 -5.84 -4.39 -4.71
C ILE A 136 -5.01 -5.62 -5.06
N SER A 137 -3.80 -5.72 -4.50
CA SER A 137 -2.89 -6.85 -4.75
C SER A 137 -3.42 -8.14 -4.14
N HIS A 138 -3.80 -8.14 -2.85
CA HIS A 138 -4.37 -9.30 -2.16
C HIS A 138 -5.64 -9.81 -2.86
N ARG A 139 -6.55 -8.91 -3.23
CA ARG A 139 -7.75 -9.24 -3.99
C ARG A 139 -7.42 -9.89 -5.33
N TYR A 140 -6.44 -9.36 -6.06
CA TYR A 140 -6.03 -9.91 -7.35
C TYR A 140 -5.46 -11.33 -7.19
N VAL A 141 -4.47 -11.51 -6.32
CA VAL A 141 -3.77 -12.81 -6.19
C VAL A 141 -4.68 -13.89 -5.60
N ALA A 142 -5.56 -13.56 -4.66
CA ALA A 142 -6.56 -14.51 -4.14
C ALA A 142 -7.51 -14.99 -5.25
N ARG A 143 -8.02 -14.05 -6.06
CA ARG A 143 -8.88 -14.41 -7.20
C ARG A 143 -8.14 -15.17 -8.30
N ARG A 144 -6.88 -14.83 -8.55
CA ARG A 144 -6.05 -15.54 -9.52
C ARG A 144 -5.77 -16.96 -9.08
N ALA A 145 -5.47 -17.16 -7.79
CA ALA A 145 -5.31 -18.50 -7.21
C ALA A 145 -6.59 -19.33 -7.36
N ALA A 146 -7.76 -18.76 -7.05
CA ALA A 146 -9.04 -19.44 -7.25
C ALA A 146 -9.23 -19.89 -8.71
N ALA A 147 -8.96 -18.99 -9.66
CA ALA A 147 -9.05 -19.31 -11.08
C ALA A 147 -8.08 -20.42 -11.54
N ILE A 148 -6.83 -20.42 -11.03
CA ILE A 148 -5.85 -21.48 -11.31
C ILE A 148 -6.33 -22.83 -10.78
N MET A 149 -7.05 -22.83 -9.65
CA MET A 149 -7.63 -24.03 -9.04
C MET A 149 -8.98 -24.44 -9.67
N GLY A 150 -9.44 -23.76 -10.72
CA GLY A 150 -10.75 -24.02 -11.34
C GLY A 150 -11.95 -23.63 -10.48
N LYS A 151 -11.75 -22.74 -9.49
CA LYS A 151 -12.77 -22.32 -8.52
C LYS A 151 -13.33 -20.93 -8.81
N GLY A 152 -14.54 -20.67 -8.30
CA GLY A 152 -15.14 -19.34 -8.33
C GLY A 152 -14.40 -18.35 -7.40
N LYS A 153 -14.51 -17.05 -7.69
CA LYS A 153 -13.80 -15.98 -6.94
C LYS A 153 -14.13 -15.88 -5.44
N TYR A 154 -15.21 -16.51 -4.99
CA TYR A 154 -15.63 -16.61 -3.58
C TYR A 154 -15.50 -18.03 -3.02
N ASP A 155 -15.04 -18.99 -3.82
CA ASP A 155 -14.77 -20.37 -3.42
C ASP A 155 -13.27 -20.54 -3.16
N ILE A 156 -12.73 -19.71 -2.27
CA ILE A 156 -11.32 -19.82 -1.85
C ILE A 156 -11.14 -19.33 -0.42
N ASN A 157 -10.40 -20.11 0.36
CA ASN A 157 -9.75 -19.66 1.58
C ASN A 157 -8.24 -19.64 1.30
N ALA A 158 -7.58 -18.54 1.62
CA ALA A 158 -6.17 -18.34 1.33
C ALA A 158 -5.51 -17.42 2.35
N ILE A 159 -4.22 -17.61 2.55
CA ILE A 159 -3.35 -16.61 3.18
C ILE A 159 -2.51 -16.02 2.06
N THR A 160 -2.68 -14.72 1.80
CA THR A 160 -1.95 -14.02 0.73
C THR A 160 -0.81 -13.20 1.34
N CYS A 161 0.40 -13.40 0.83
CA CYS A 161 1.62 -12.72 1.29
C CYS A 161 2.11 -11.76 0.20
N HIS A 162 1.88 -10.46 0.39
CA HIS A 162 2.45 -9.43 -0.48
C HIS A 162 3.81 -9.01 0.08
N LEU A 163 4.91 -9.45 -0.55
CA LEU A 163 6.27 -9.28 -0.05
C LEU A 163 7.10 -8.38 -0.98
N GLY A 164 7.01 -7.06 -0.78
CA GLY A 164 7.82 -6.05 -1.46
C GLY A 164 8.57 -5.15 -0.48
N ASN A 165 8.92 -3.92 -0.88
CA ASN A 165 9.52 -2.97 0.07
C ASN A 165 8.56 -2.60 1.22
N GLY A 166 7.25 -2.56 0.93
CA GLY A 166 6.18 -2.70 1.92
C GLY A 166 5.67 -4.13 1.91
N CYS A 167 5.44 -4.71 3.08
CA CYS A 167 5.00 -6.09 3.21
C CYS A 167 3.71 -6.20 4.01
N SER A 168 2.82 -7.11 3.61
CA SER A 168 1.60 -7.41 4.37
C SER A 168 1.11 -8.82 4.11
N VAL A 169 0.48 -9.42 5.11
CA VAL A 169 -0.17 -10.74 5.01
C VAL A 169 -1.68 -10.54 5.21
N THR A 170 -2.51 -11.25 4.46
CA THR A 170 -3.98 -11.15 4.57
C THR A 170 -4.61 -12.54 4.66
N ALA A 171 -5.50 -12.71 5.62
CA ALA A 171 -6.39 -13.86 5.70
C ALA A 171 -7.61 -13.61 4.81
N VAL A 172 -7.83 -14.51 3.84
CA VAL A 172 -8.95 -14.49 2.92
C VAL A 172 -9.81 -15.71 3.18
N LYS A 173 -11.09 -15.50 3.51
CA LYS A 173 -12.08 -16.56 3.70
C LYS A 173 -13.26 -16.33 2.75
N GLN A 174 -13.62 -17.35 2.00
CA GLN A 174 -14.65 -17.28 0.95
C GLN A 174 -14.44 -16.08 -0.01
N GLY A 175 -13.18 -15.85 -0.41
CA GLY A 175 -12.78 -14.74 -1.29
C GLY A 175 -12.89 -13.33 -0.68
N ARG A 176 -13.16 -13.20 0.62
CA ARG A 176 -13.25 -11.93 1.35
C ARG A 176 -12.12 -11.79 2.36
N SER A 177 -11.58 -10.58 2.54
CA SER A 177 -10.59 -10.34 3.59
C SER A 177 -11.26 -10.40 4.97
N ILE A 178 -10.71 -11.22 5.86
CA ILE A 178 -11.20 -11.34 7.24
C ILE A 178 -10.18 -10.84 8.28
N ASP A 179 -8.91 -10.72 7.88
CA ASP A 179 -7.85 -10.10 8.69
C ASP A 179 -6.69 -9.67 7.76
N THR A 180 -5.87 -8.71 8.18
CA THR A 180 -4.68 -8.26 7.46
C THR A 180 -3.65 -7.65 8.41
N SER A 181 -2.36 -7.90 8.16
CA SER A 181 -1.29 -7.55 9.10
C SER A 181 -1.13 -6.04 9.26
N MET A 182 -1.37 -5.26 8.21
CA MET A 182 -1.30 -3.80 8.29
C MET A 182 -2.53 -3.23 9.00
N GLY A 183 -2.30 -2.14 9.71
CA GLY A 183 -3.22 -1.55 10.68
C GLY A 183 -3.99 -0.34 10.20
N LEU A 184 -4.10 0.64 11.10
CA LEU A 184 -4.45 2.02 10.80
C LEU A 184 -3.51 2.63 9.77
N THR A 185 -2.23 2.27 9.83
CA THR A 185 -1.19 2.74 8.92
C THR A 185 -0.41 1.57 8.33
N PRO A 186 0.37 1.78 7.25
CA PRO A 186 1.25 0.74 6.69
C PRO A 186 2.44 0.35 7.59
N LEU A 187 2.51 0.81 8.84
CA LEU A 187 3.60 0.50 9.77
C LEU A 187 3.42 -0.85 10.46
N GLU A 188 2.20 -1.21 10.85
CA GLU A 188 1.89 -2.44 11.58
C GLU A 188 2.10 -3.69 10.69
N GLY A 189 2.42 -4.81 11.32
CA GLY A 189 2.52 -6.10 10.67
C GLY A 189 3.92 -6.67 10.66
N VAL A 190 4.26 -7.36 9.58
CA VAL A 190 5.61 -7.91 9.39
C VAL A 190 6.65 -6.79 9.21
N PRO A 191 7.92 -7.02 9.61
CA PRO A 191 9.01 -6.13 9.25
C PRO A 191 9.08 -5.93 7.73
N MET A 192 9.49 -4.74 7.29
CA MET A 192 9.56 -4.38 5.87
C MET A 192 10.96 -3.86 5.53
N GLY A 193 11.15 -3.29 4.34
CA GLY A 193 12.45 -2.74 3.94
C GLY A 193 13.00 -1.74 4.97
N THR A 194 12.19 -0.76 5.36
CA THR A 194 12.57 0.30 6.32
C THR A 194 11.61 0.48 7.49
N ARG A 195 10.52 -0.29 7.51
CA ARG A 195 9.49 -0.21 8.55
C ARG A 195 9.67 -1.30 9.59
N SER A 196 9.46 -0.96 10.86
CA SER A 196 9.64 -1.90 11.97
C SER A 196 8.69 -3.11 11.91
N GLY A 197 7.46 -2.91 11.43
CA GLY A 197 6.39 -3.84 11.73
C GLY A 197 6.01 -3.76 13.22
N ASP A 198 5.46 -4.85 13.72
CA ASP A 198 5.04 -5.00 15.11
C ASP A 198 6.22 -4.89 16.08
N LEU A 199 6.03 -4.06 17.10
CA LEU A 199 6.91 -3.90 18.25
C LEU A 199 6.07 -3.62 19.50
N ASP A 200 6.69 -3.74 20.67
CA ASP A 200 6.07 -3.34 21.94
C ASP A 200 5.91 -1.80 21.97
N PRO A 201 4.68 -1.25 22.07
CA PRO A 201 4.45 0.19 22.14
C PRO A 201 5.25 0.89 23.25
N ALA A 202 5.57 0.20 24.36
CA ALA A 202 6.34 0.77 25.46
C ALA A 202 7.76 1.18 25.05
N ILE A 203 8.32 0.59 23.99
CA ILE A 203 9.61 0.99 23.44
C ILE A 203 9.58 2.46 22.98
N LEU A 204 8.45 2.94 22.45
CA LEU A 204 8.34 4.31 21.97
C LEU A 204 8.38 5.32 23.12
N PHE A 205 7.72 5.00 24.24
CA PHE A 205 7.77 5.82 25.46
C PHE A 205 9.17 5.80 26.07
N TYR A 206 9.78 4.62 26.16
CA TYR A 206 11.15 4.50 26.64
C TYR A 206 12.14 5.34 25.82
N LEU A 207 12.03 5.35 24.49
CA LEU A 207 12.88 6.17 23.63
C LEU A 207 12.56 7.67 23.77
N ALA A 208 11.30 8.04 23.98
CA ALA A 208 10.92 9.42 24.25
C ALA A 208 11.61 9.95 25.54
N ASP A 209 11.65 9.14 26.60
CA ASP A 209 12.38 9.44 27.83
C ASP A 209 13.90 9.57 27.63
N LYS A 210 14.42 9.08 26.49
CA LYS A 210 15.83 9.25 26.06
C LYS A 210 16.02 10.42 25.09
N GLY A 211 15.01 11.27 24.90
CA GLY A 211 15.10 12.50 24.11
C GLY A 211 14.66 12.37 22.65
N TYR A 212 14.02 11.26 22.26
CA TYR A 212 13.43 11.15 20.92
C TYR A 212 12.08 11.86 20.87
N ASP A 213 11.95 12.89 20.05
CA ASP A 213 10.66 13.52 19.80
C ASP A 213 9.75 12.66 18.90
N ALA A 214 8.47 13.04 18.80
CA ALA A 214 7.49 12.30 17.98
C ALA A 214 7.89 12.19 16.49
N LYS A 215 8.59 13.19 15.94
CA LYS A 215 9.05 13.21 14.55
C LYS A 215 10.21 12.23 14.34
N ALA A 216 11.14 12.18 15.30
CA ALA A 216 12.25 11.25 15.33
C ALA A 216 11.72 9.81 15.46
N LEU A 217 10.77 9.55 16.38
CA LEU A 217 10.14 8.23 16.53
C LEU A 217 9.41 7.80 15.25
N LYS A 218 8.66 8.70 14.61
CA LYS A 218 7.98 8.42 13.33
C LYS A 218 8.98 8.06 12.23
N THR A 219 10.10 8.80 12.15
CA THR A 219 11.18 8.55 11.20
C THR A 219 11.86 7.22 11.49
N LEU A 220 12.19 6.95 12.75
CA LEU A 220 12.79 5.72 13.22
C LEU A 220 11.97 4.51 12.78
N CYS A 221 10.67 4.52 13.09
CA CYS A 221 9.78 3.40 12.80
C CYS A 221 9.52 3.20 11.30
N ASN A 222 9.48 4.27 10.50
CA ASN A 222 9.10 4.19 9.07
C ASN A 222 10.29 4.11 8.09
N LYS A 223 11.45 4.64 8.46
CA LYS A 223 12.56 4.90 7.54
C LYS A 223 13.89 4.30 7.97
N GLN A 224 14.08 4.01 9.26
CA GLN A 224 15.37 3.56 9.81
C GLN A 224 15.30 2.16 10.46
N SER A 225 14.14 1.51 10.42
CA SER A 225 13.88 0.21 11.02
C SER A 225 13.84 -0.91 9.97
N GLY A 226 13.25 -2.06 10.30
CA GLY A 226 13.04 -3.15 9.37
C GLY A 226 14.33 -3.84 8.94
N LEU A 227 14.35 -4.33 7.70
CA LEU A 227 15.53 -4.96 7.08
C LEU A 227 16.76 -4.04 7.13
N LEU A 228 16.57 -2.75 6.86
CA LEU A 228 17.62 -1.75 6.94
C LEU A 228 18.18 -1.61 8.36
N GLY A 229 17.32 -1.39 9.35
CA GLY A 229 17.74 -1.20 10.73
C GLY A 229 18.46 -2.43 11.30
N LEU A 230 17.94 -3.63 11.04
CA LEU A 230 18.55 -4.87 11.52
C LEU A 230 19.87 -5.17 10.83
N SER A 231 19.92 -5.07 9.50
CA SER A 231 21.14 -5.36 8.74
C SER A 231 22.21 -4.29 8.91
N GLY A 232 21.80 -3.03 9.06
CA GLY A 232 22.67 -1.85 9.05
C GLY A 232 23.24 -1.51 7.67
N ILE A 233 22.81 -2.18 6.60
CA ILE A 233 23.44 -2.07 5.26
C ILE A 233 22.46 -1.91 4.11
N SER A 234 21.30 -2.57 4.11
CA SER A 234 20.36 -2.48 2.98
C SER A 234 18.92 -2.77 3.40
N ASN A 235 17.98 -2.11 2.74
CA ASN A 235 16.55 -2.42 2.78
C ASN A 235 16.10 -3.41 1.69
N ASP A 236 16.98 -3.78 0.75
CA ASP A 236 16.68 -4.66 -0.38
C ASP A 236 17.04 -6.12 -0.05
N MET A 237 16.05 -7.02 -0.14
CA MET A 237 16.23 -8.44 0.17
C MET A 237 17.31 -9.10 -0.70
N ARG A 238 17.43 -8.74 -1.98
CA ARG A 238 18.40 -9.34 -2.90
C ARG A 238 19.83 -9.04 -2.47
N ASN A 239 20.06 -7.79 -2.05
CA ASN A 239 21.36 -7.38 -1.51
C ASN A 239 21.66 -8.12 -0.20
N LEU A 240 20.68 -8.23 0.69
CA LEU A 240 20.86 -8.95 1.96
C LEU A 240 21.17 -10.42 1.76
N GLU A 241 20.54 -11.10 0.80
CA GLU A 241 20.85 -12.49 0.45
C GLU A 241 22.29 -12.64 -0.05
N GLU A 242 22.79 -11.69 -0.83
CA GLU A 242 24.19 -11.67 -1.26
C GLU A 242 25.15 -11.46 -0.09
N PHE A 243 24.89 -10.48 0.78
CA PHE A 243 25.72 -10.23 1.95
C PHE A 243 25.71 -11.40 2.94
N ALA A 244 24.56 -12.03 3.15
CA ALA A 244 24.44 -13.22 3.99
C ALA A 244 25.25 -14.40 3.43
N ARG A 245 25.21 -14.64 2.10
CA ARG A 245 26.05 -15.65 1.44
C ARG A 245 27.55 -15.37 1.60
N LYS A 246 27.95 -14.10 1.67
CA LYS A 246 29.32 -13.66 1.96
C LYS A 246 29.66 -13.65 3.47
N GLY A 247 28.79 -14.18 4.33
CA GLY A 247 29.04 -14.33 5.77
C GLY A 247 28.64 -13.14 6.64
N ASN A 248 27.89 -12.15 6.12
CA ASN A 248 27.42 -11.04 6.96
C ASN A 248 26.32 -11.49 7.94
N ALA A 249 26.66 -11.54 9.23
CA ALA A 249 25.77 -12.02 10.29
C ALA A 249 24.50 -11.18 10.45
N ARG A 250 24.59 -9.84 10.33
CA ARG A 250 23.43 -8.94 10.48
C ARG A 250 22.48 -9.01 9.28
N ALA A 251 23.00 -9.22 8.07
CA ALA A 251 22.18 -9.49 6.89
C ALA A 251 21.38 -10.80 7.06
N LYS A 252 22.06 -11.87 7.49
CA LYS A 252 21.39 -13.14 7.81
C LYS A 252 20.32 -12.97 8.90
N LEU A 253 20.64 -12.28 9.99
CA LEU A 253 19.68 -12.01 11.07
C LEU A 253 18.45 -11.25 10.57
N ALA A 254 18.62 -10.23 9.72
CA ALA A 254 17.52 -9.46 9.16
C ALA A 254 16.58 -10.35 8.33
N ILE A 255 17.12 -11.24 7.50
CA ILE A 255 16.36 -12.22 6.72
C ILE A 255 15.63 -13.20 7.65
N ASP A 256 16.33 -13.77 8.62
CA ASP A 256 15.76 -14.77 9.54
C ASP A 256 14.60 -14.18 10.34
N VAL A 257 14.74 -12.94 10.86
CA VAL A 257 13.67 -12.22 11.56
C VAL A 257 12.48 -11.95 10.64
N PHE A 258 12.72 -11.51 9.40
CA PHE A 258 11.67 -11.27 8.41
C PHE A 258 10.87 -12.55 8.12
N CYS A 259 11.55 -13.65 7.79
CA CYS A 259 10.93 -14.95 7.52
C CYS A 259 10.18 -15.48 8.74
N TYR A 260 10.76 -15.36 9.94
CA TYR A 260 10.12 -15.81 11.18
C TYR A 260 8.82 -15.05 11.47
N ARG A 261 8.79 -13.73 11.26
CA ARG A 261 7.58 -12.92 11.45
C ARG A 261 6.49 -13.28 10.45
N ILE A 262 6.84 -13.52 9.19
CA ILE A 262 5.87 -14.01 8.18
C ILE A 262 5.32 -15.39 8.58
N LYS A 263 6.17 -16.32 9.01
CA LYS A 263 5.75 -17.64 9.48
C LYS A 263 4.74 -17.55 10.63
N LYS A 264 4.96 -16.65 11.59
CA LYS A 264 3.99 -16.40 12.68
C LYS A 264 2.64 -15.92 12.14
N TYR A 265 2.62 -14.97 11.21
CA TYR A 265 1.38 -14.48 10.61
C TYR A 265 0.62 -15.55 9.84
N ILE A 266 1.35 -16.41 9.11
CA ILE A 266 0.73 -17.57 8.45
C ILE A 266 0.09 -18.49 9.48
N GLY A 267 0.77 -18.80 10.58
CA GLY A 267 0.20 -19.63 11.66
C GLY A 267 -1.00 -18.98 12.36
N ALA A 268 -1.00 -17.66 12.54
CA ALA A 268 -2.11 -16.92 13.15
C ALA A 268 -3.37 -16.86 12.27
N TYR A 269 -3.21 -16.95 10.95
CA TYR A 269 -4.31 -16.85 9.97
C TYR A 269 -4.78 -18.19 9.40
N ALA A 270 -4.20 -19.31 9.85
CA ALA A 270 -4.52 -20.67 9.40
C ALA A 270 -5.81 -21.24 10.00
#